data_AF-A0A1C5CPB8-F1
#
_entry.id   AF-A0A1C5CPB8-F1
#
_cell.length_a   1.000
_cell.length_b   1.000
_cell.length_c   1.000
_cell.angle_alpha   90.00
_cell.angle_beta   90.00
_cell.angle_gamma   90.00
#
_symmetry.space_group_name_H-M   'P 1'
#
loop_
_entity.id
_entity.type
_entity.pdbx_description
1 polymer ?
#
loop_
_entity_poly.entity_id
_entity_poly.type
_entity_poly.pdbx_seq_one_letter_code
_entity_poly.pdbx_strand_id
1 'polypeptide(L)'
;MSDLHKEVSELEQKSATAARLFDIRRIIGGLFVVYGVIVTIAGINPSDADLKKAQGVHINLWTGLAMLVLGLFFLIWLKLRPAEVPADGPDPADG
;
A
#
# COMPACT_ATOMS: atom_id res chain seq x y z
N MET A 1 29.66 26.83 -0.44
CA MET A 1 29.38 25.40 -0.15
C MET A 1 28.29 25.20 0.90
N SER A 2 28.09 26.10 1.86
CA SER A 2 27.03 25.98 2.90
C SER A 2 25.60 25.99 2.33
N ASP A 3 25.30 26.86 1.36
CA ASP A 3 23.92 27.06 0.90
C ASP A 3 23.40 25.88 0.07
N LEU A 4 24.26 25.28 -0.76
CA LEU A 4 23.94 24.07 -1.50
C LEU A 4 23.61 22.89 -0.57
N HIS A 5 24.33 22.73 0.55
CA HIS A 5 24.02 21.66 1.51
C HIS A 5 22.67 21.89 2.21
N LYS A 6 22.32 23.15 2.50
CA LYS A 6 20.99 23.49 3.05
C LYS A 6 19.89 23.16 2.05
N GLU A 7 20.04 23.59 0.81
CA GLU A 7 19.07 23.33 -0.26
C GLU A 7 18.88 21.84 -0.51
N VAL A 8 19.97 21.06 -0.54
CA VAL A 8 19.91 19.59 -0.64
C VAL A 8 19.18 18.98 0.57
N SER A 9 19.48 19.42 1.79
CA SER A 9 18.82 18.89 3.00
C SER A 9 17.31 19.19 3.06
N GLU A 10 16.90 20.38 2.62
CA GLU A 10 15.47 20.74 2.53
C GLU A 10 14.74 19.90 1.48
N LEU A 11 15.37 19.65 0.33
CA LEU A 11 14.83 18.78 -0.71
C LEU A 11 14.71 17.32 -0.24
N GLU A 12 15.70 16.83 0.52
CA GLU A 12 15.67 15.49 1.14
C GLU A 12 14.57 15.38 2.20
N GLN A 13 14.41 16.37 3.08
CA GLN A 13 13.37 16.37 4.10
C GLN A 13 11.96 16.45 3.49
N LYS A 14 11.80 17.26 2.44
CA LYS A 14 10.53 17.39 1.69
C LYS A 14 10.20 16.10 0.95
N SER A 15 11.20 15.45 0.34
CA SER A 15 11.01 14.16 -0.34
C SER A 15 10.74 13.01 0.64
N ALA A 16 11.40 12.97 1.80
CA ALA A 16 11.11 12.01 2.86
C ALA A 16 9.67 12.19 3.40
N THR A 17 9.23 13.43 3.59
CA THR A 17 7.85 13.76 4.01
C THR A 17 6.83 13.32 2.94
N ALA A 18 7.11 13.59 1.67
CA ALA A 18 6.27 13.17 0.55
C ALA A 18 6.22 11.64 0.38
N ALA A 19 7.36 10.95 0.43
CA ALA A 19 7.45 9.50 0.34
C ALA A 19 6.69 8.81 1.49
N ARG A 20 6.59 9.49 2.62
CA ARG A 20 5.86 9.00 3.79
C ARG A 20 4.35 9.23 3.71
N LEU A 21 3.93 10.34 3.10
CA LEU A 21 2.53 10.57 2.69
C LEU A 21 2.09 9.56 1.62
N PHE A 22 3.01 9.16 0.74
CA PHE A 22 2.83 8.11 -0.26
C PHE A 22 3.46 6.78 0.17
N ASP A 23 3.08 6.28 1.36
CA ASP A 23 3.51 4.97 1.79
C ASP A 23 3.06 3.90 0.79
N ILE A 24 4.04 3.25 0.15
CA ILE A 24 3.82 2.23 -0.86
C ILE A 24 2.93 1.08 -0.37
N ARG A 25 2.96 0.78 0.94
CA ARG A 25 2.13 -0.27 1.56
C ARG A 25 0.65 0.08 1.49
N ARG A 26 0.31 1.37 1.59
CA ARG A 26 -1.07 1.86 1.46
C ARG A 26 -1.55 1.76 0.03
N ILE A 27 -0.71 2.14 -0.93
CA ILE A 27 -1.04 2.08 -2.36
C ILE A 27 -1.21 0.62 -2.81
N ILE A 28 -0.20 -0.22 -2.57
CA ILE A 28 -0.22 -1.65 -2.92
C ILE A 28 -1.37 -2.36 -2.20
N GLY A 29 -1.50 -2.16 -0.88
CA GLY A 29 -2.57 -2.78 -0.09
C GLY A 29 -3.96 -2.38 -0.58
N GLY A 30 -4.18 -1.08 -0.84
CA GLY A 30 -5.44 -0.59 -1.39
C GLY A 30 -5.76 -1.16 -2.77
N LEU A 31 -4.78 -1.21 -3.68
CA LEU A 31 -4.92 -1.84 -4.99
C LEU A 31 -5.31 -3.31 -4.87
N PHE A 32 -4.60 -4.09 -4.05
CA PHE A 32 -4.91 -5.50 -3.84
C PHE A 32 -6.32 -5.73 -3.29
N VAL A 33 -6.78 -4.87 -2.38
CA VAL A 33 -8.16 -4.95 -1.86
C VAL A 33 -9.17 -4.66 -2.96
N VAL A 34 -9.04 -3.56 -3.69
CA VAL A 34 -10.00 -3.17 -4.74
C VAL A 34 -10.08 -4.22 -5.83
N TYR A 35 -8.93 -4.63 -6.40
CA TYR A 35 -8.91 -5.67 -7.42
C TYR A 35 -9.33 -7.03 -6.85
N GLY A 36 -8.93 -7.37 -5.63
CA GLY A 36 -9.33 -8.60 -4.96
C GLY A 36 -10.85 -8.73 -4.82
N VAL A 37 -11.55 -7.64 -4.45
CA VAL A 37 -13.02 -7.61 -4.42
C VAL A 37 -13.60 -7.86 -5.80
N ILE A 38 -13.12 -7.15 -6.84
CA ILE A 38 -13.63 -7.31 -8.22
C ILE A 38 -13.45 -8.75 -8.70
N VAL A 39 -12.27 -9.32 -8.53
CA VAL A 39 -11.94 -10.69 -8.97
C VAL A 39 -12.72 -11.72 -8.17
N THR A 40 -12.91 -11.51 -6.85
CA THR A 40 -13.72 -12.39 -6.00
C THR A 40 -15.18 -12.41 -6.47
N ILE A 41 -15.78 -11.25 -6.74
CA ILE A 41 -17.16 -11.14 -7.26
C ILE A 41 -17.28 -11.85 -8.61
N ALA A 42 -16.32 -11.64 -9.51
CA ALA A 42 -16.26 -12.34 -10.80
C ALA A 42 -16.11 -13.87 -10.64
N GLY A 43 -15.53 -14.34 -9.52
CA GLY A 43 -15.37 -15.75 -9.19
C GLY A 43 -16.58 -16.43 -8.56
N ILE A 44 -17.56 -15.68 -8.02
CA ILE A 44 -18.77 -16.21 -7.35
C ILE A 44 -19.81 -16.71 -8.37
N ASN A 45 -19.98 -16.03 -9.50
CA ASN A 45 -20.88 -16.45 -10.58
C ASN A 45 -20.10 -16.67 -11.89
N PRO A 46 -19.25 -17.71 -11.97
CA PRO A 46 -18.61 -18.05 -13.23
C PRO A 46 -19.68 -18.46 -14.24
N SER A 47 -19.56 -17.96 -15.48
CA SER A 47 -20.38 -18.46 -16.58
C SER A 47 -20.09 -19.95 -16.79
N ASP A 48 -21.07 -20.75 -17.23
CA ASP A 48 -20.90 -22.20 -17.49
C ASP A 48 -19.72 -22.51 -18.44
N ALA A 49 -19.37 -21.55 -19.30
CA ALA A 49 -18.21 -21.64 -20.20
C ALA A 49 -16.86 -21.59 -19.45
N ASP A 50 -16.78 -20.87 -18.32
CA ASP A 50 -15.57 -20.73 -17.50
C ASP A 50 -15.35 -21.95 -16.60
N LEU A 51 -16.43 -22.52 -16.06
CA LEU A 51 -16.43 -23.77 -15.29
C LEU A 51 -15.86 -24.96 -16.09
N LYS A 52 -16.23 -25.07 -17.38
CA LYS A 52 -15.70 -26.11 -18.28
C LYS A 52 -14.22 -25.95 -18.61
N LYS A 53 -13.71 -24.71 -18.69
CA LYS A 53 -12.30 -24.43 -18.99
C LYS A 53 -11.37 -24.63 -17.79
N ALA A 54 -11.89 -24.43 -16.57
CA ALA A 54 -11.10 -24.45 -15.34
C ALA A 54 -11.13 -25.79 -14.59
N GLN A 55 -11.57 -26.88 -15.23
CA GLN A 55 -11.70 -28.21 -14.60
C GLN A 55 -12.49 -28.19 -13.27
N GLY A 56 -13.46 -27.29 -13.13
CA GLY A 56 -14.25 -27.13 -11.90
C GLY A 56 -13.57 -26.32 -10.78
N VAL A 57 -12.40 -25.72 -11.01
CA VAL A 57 -11.72 -24.87 -10.02
C VAL A 57 -12.08 -23.39 -10.25
N HIS A 58 -12.60 -22.73 -9.23
CA HIS A 58 -12.94 -21.31 -9.26
C HIS A 58 -11.66 -20.44 -9.15
N ILE A 59 -10.87 -20.37 -10.23
CA ILE A 59 -9.57 -19.68 -10.25
C ILE A 59 -9.67 -18.20 -9.85
N ASN A 60 -10.71 -17.50 -10.34
CA ASN A 60 -10.96 -16.10 -9.97
C ASN A 60 -11.32 -15.99 -8.49
N LEU A 61 -12.10 -16.91 -7.94
CA LEU A 61 -12.47 -16.86 -6.52
C LEU A 61 -11.24 -17.01 -5.62
N TRP A 62 -10.41 -18.03 -5.87
CA TRP A 62 -9.18 -18.25 -5.11
C TRP A 62 -8.17 -17.13 -5.27
N THR A 63 -7.98 -16.63 -6.50
CA THR A 63 -7.08 -15.51 -6.78
C THR A 63 -7.56 -14.24 -6.09
N GLY A 64 -8.84 -13.90 -6.20
CA GLY A 64 -9.44 -12.75 -5.54
C GLY A 64 -9.32 -12.84 -4.02
N LEU A 65 -9.56 -14.02 -3.44
CA LEU A 65 -9.43 -14.24 -2.00
C LEU A 65 -7.97 -14.10 -1.54
N ALA A 66 -7.01 -14.64 -2.28
CA ALA A 66 -5.59 -14.47 -2.00
C ALA A 66 -5.17 -12.98 -2.06
N MET A 67 -5.65 -12.25 -3.06
CA MET A 67 -5.43 -10.80 -3.19
C MET A 67 -6.03 -10.03 -2.00
N LEU A 68 -7.22 -10.40 -1.53
CA LEU A 68 -7.84 -9.79 -0.36
C LEU A 68 -7.03 -10.03 0.91
N VAL A 69 -6.61 -11.27 1.16
CA VAL A 69 -5.78 -11.62 2.32
C VAL A 69 -4.47 -10.83 2.31
N LEU A 70 -3.79 -10.77 1.17
CA LEU A 70 -2.55 -10.01 1.02
C LEU A 70 -2.76 -8.50 1.18
N GLY A 71 -3.82 -7.96 0.58
CA GLY A 71 -4.18 -6.55 0.70
C GLY A 71 -4.49 -6.14 2.14
N LEU A 72 -5.31 -6.93 2.84
CA LEU A 72 -5.60 -6.72 4.26
C LEU A 72 -4.33 -6.85 5.10
N PHE A 73 -3.45 -7.81 4.81
CA PHE A 73 -2.17 -7.94 5.50
C PHE A 73 -1.35 -6.63 5.40
N PHE A 74 -1.22 -6.04 4.22
CA PHE A 74 -0.50 -4.76 4.06
C PHE A 74 -1.16 -3.60 4.81
N LEU A 75 -2.49 -3.53 4.82
CA LEU A 75 -3.22 -2.47 5.53
C LEU A 75 -3.14 -2.64 7.06
N ILE A 76 -3.22 -3.88 7.56
CA ILE A 76 -3.00 -4.19 8.97
C ILE A 76 -1.56 -3.86 9.36
N TRP A 77 -0.59 -4.21 8.52
CA TRP A 77 0.81 -3.87 8.74
C TRP A 77 1.07 -2.36 8.78
N LEU A 78 0.41 -1.60 7.90
CA LEU A 78 0.45 -0.12 7.94
C LEU A 78 -0.09 0.41 9.27
N LYS A 79 -1.18 -0.18 9.78
CA LYS A 79 -1.76 0.20 11.08
C LYS A 79 -0.86 -0.19 12.26
N LEU A 80 -0.15 -1.33 12.17
CA LEU A 80 0.78 -1.80 13.22
C LEU A 80 2.12 -1.08 13.19
N ARG A 81 2.58 -0.63 12.02
CA ARG A 81 3.81 0.16 11.84
C ARG A 81 3.51 1.46 11.10
N PRO A 82 2.89 2.43 11.79
CA PRO A 82 2.71 3.77 11.24
C PRO A 82 4.08 4.32 10.85
N ALA A 83 4.16 5.00 9.71
CA ALA A 83 5.39 5.70 9.41
C ALA A 83 5.66 6.74 10.51
N GLU A 84 6.92 7.03 10.86
CA GLU A 84 7.30 7.90 12.01
C GLU A 84 7.34 9.39 11.66
N VAL A 85 6.52 10.22 12.33
CA VAL A 85 6.47 11.67 12.03
C VAL A 85 7.80 12.25 12.49
N PRO A 86 8.58 12.93 11.60
CA PRO A 86 9.76 13.64 12.06
C PRO A 86 9.31 14.57 13.19
N ALA A 87 9.86 14.36 14.39
CA ALA A 87 9.69 15.31 15.47
C ALA A 87 10.24 16.64 14.96
N ASP A 88 9.42 17.68 14.98
CA ASP A 88 9.89 19.04 14.76
C ASP A 88 11.04 19.29 15.74
N GLY A 89 12.26 19.45 15.22
CA GLY A 89 13.40 19.95 15.97
C GLY A 89 13.85 21.28 15.38
N PRO A 90 14.44 22.22 16.15
CA PRO A 90 14.86 22.13 17.56
C PRO A 90 14.03 23.04 18.50
N ASP A 91 14.01 22.71 19.80
CA ASP A 91 13.59 23.64 20.86
C ASP A 91 14.59 24.80 20.92
N PRO A 92 14.17 26.07 20.68
CA PRO A 92 15.04 27.23 20.83
C PRO A 92 15.15 27.59 22.31
N ALA A 93 15.80 26.72 23.08
CA ALA A 93 16.13 26.96 24.48
C ALA A 93 17.50 26.35 24.80
N ASP A 94 18.56 27.05 24.40
CA ASP A 94 19.67 27.35 25.30
C ASP A 94 20.66 28.35 24.67
N GLY A 95 20.66 29.56 25.22
CA GLY A 95 21.80 30.46 25.47
C GLY A 95 22.73 30.86 24.33
#